data_AF-A0A9P9QRN1-F1
#
_entry.id   AF-A0A9P9QRN1-F1
#
_cell.length_a   1.000
_cell.length_b   1.000
_cell.length_c   1.000
_cell.angle_alpha   90.00
_cell.angle_beta   90.00
_cell.angle_gamma   90.00
#
_symmetry.space_group_name_H-M   'P 1'
#
loop_
_entity.id
_entity.type
_entity.pdbx_description
1 polymer ?
#
loop_
_entity_poly.entity_id
_entity_poly.type
_entity_poly.pdbx_seq_one_letter_code
_entity_poly.pdbx_strand_id
1 'polypeptide(L)'
;MNSTMALCLMLNDRLFHNHVENSYLHIDTMVNTRRNGLAVPNRSLLQLQRDHVASEMDFSWQPLGAGRPSDAARGIMTNGVTCYQVSVLQTLLHQPPFMRWILMHNSTNLPCKINPCIACYLKQLVAQYWDGSNPANPVDYNHNDPQSIDNTACNSGLFGNGEQEDAGLFYMWLLDELYHIGDNVPKAGSPYGIRWKPQLDALYRLTIQRLDTCIPCGYETPGPLQHDWSVDLGVLATHTDIQQAITHDLNEQIQKRCQRCGQNNPAQTIRRRRIAAAPKILCCRFMIVLPTGKIFHTLRYPEILNLQNRQEINTLPLNYRLTGVVSHRGGGLKGGHFIASVRGRRTGQFTCINDNNKASITLPQFLANPVQPPGRLCGPNAKFQAYMLMYERDDRLRQMPARPGKDGGKKRLRREMRALQG
;
A
#
# COMPACT_ATOMS: atom_id res chain seq x y z
N MET A 1 7.33 13.48 -29.66
CA MET A 1 7.20 12.54 -28.52
C MET A 1 6.79 13.36 -27.30
N ASN A 2 5.62 13.09 -26.73
CA ASN A 2 4.92 14.00 -25.81
C ASN A 2 5.55 14.00 -24.40
N SER A 3 5.76 15.20 -23.85
CA SER A 3 6.37 15.45 -22.53
C SER A 3 5.66 14.73 -21.38
N THR A 4 4.36 14.45 -21.49
CA THR A 4 3.55 13.78 -20.44
C THR A 4 3.80 12.26 -20.35
N MET A 5 4.09 11.58 -21.48
CA MET A 5 4.46 10.14 -21.44
C MET A 5 5.87 9.96 -20.90
N ALA A 6 6.77 10.89 -21.27
CA ALA A 6 8.11 10.94 -20.72
C ALA A 6 8.05 11.23 -19.21
N LEU A 7 7.13 12.09 -18.74
CA LEU A 7 6.95 12.37 -17.31
C LEU A 7 6.39 11.16 -16.55
N CYS A 8 5.39 10.42 -17.06
CA CYS A 8 4.85 9.25 -16.35
C CYS A 8 5.87 8.10 -16.24
N LEU A 9 6.69 7.88 -17.28
CA LEU A 9 7.80 6.91 -17.25
C LEU A 9 8.99 7.41 -16.39
N MET A 10 9.36 8.69 -16.50
CA MET A 10 10.45 9.28 -15.71
C MET A 10 10.09 9.56 -14.26
N LEU A 11 8.82 9.76 -13.90
CA LEU A 11 8.36 9.90 -12.52
C LEU A 11 8.29 8.56 -11.83
N ASN A 12 7.90 7.49 -12.54
CA ASN A 12 8.17 6.13 -12.09
C ASN A 12 9.69 6.02 -11.79
N ASP A 13 10.57 6.27 -12.75
CA ASP A 13 12.03 6.13 -12.52
C ASP A 13 12.60 7.08 -11.44
N ARG A 14 12.11 8.32 -11.29
CA ARG A 14 12.57 9.29 -10.27
C ARG A 14 12.06 8.95 -8.86
N LEU A 15 10.83 8.46 -8.71
CA LEU A 15 10.34 7.92 -7.44
C LEU A 15 11.04 6.60 -7.09
N PHE A 16 11.49 5.83 -8.09
CA PHE A 16 12.24 4.58 -7.89
C PHE A 16 13.73 4.81 -7.58
N HIS A 17 14.32 5.99 -7.83
CA HIS A 17 15.78 6.18 -7.74
C HIS A 17 16.35 6.99 -6.58
N ASN A 18 15.55 7.57 -5.68
CA ASN A 18 16.08 8.31 -4.54
C ASN A 18 15.51 7.84 -3.21
N HIS A 19 15.89 6.64 -2.75
CA HIS A 19 15.89 6.27 -1.33
C HIS A 19 16.91 5.16 -1.08
N VAL A 20 18.19 5.51 -1.17
CA VAL A 20 19.28 4.72 -0.58
C VAL A 20 19.89 5.56 0.52
N GLU A 21 19.28 5.57 1.72
CA GLU A 21 19.99 5.99 2.93
C GLU A 21 19.65 5.09 4.13
N ASN A 22 20.61 4.21 4.40
CA ASN A 22 21.15 3.83 5.70
C ASN A 22 20.34 4.23 6.96
N SER A 23 19.42 3.35 7.37
CA SER A 23 19.07 3.22 8.78
C SER A 23 18.85 1.77 9.24
N TYR A 24 19.23 0.79 8.42
CA TYR A 24 19.26 -0.63 8.77
C TYR A 24 20.68 -1.18 8.72
N LEU A 25 21.62 -0.54 9.43
CA LEU A 25 22.95 -1.14 9.63
C LEU A 25 22.85 -2.24 10.69
N HIS A 26 23.35 -3.42 10.28
CA HIS A 26 23.73 -4.59 11.08
C HIS A 26 22.62 -5.45 11.68
N ILE A 27 22.08 -6.41 10.90
CA ILE A 27 22.02 -7.84 11.29
C ILE A 27 22.04 -8.70 10.00
N ASP A 28 23.13 -8.65 9.25
CA ASP A 28 23.39 -9.59 8.14
C ASP A 28 24.50 -10.55 8.58
N THR A 29 24.14 -11.55 9.38
CA THR A 29 24.90 -12.80 9.59
C THR A 29 24.19 -13.62 10.66
N MET A 30 23.20 -14.46 10.29
CA MET A 30 22.89 -15.74 10.97
C MET A 30 21.88 -16.54 10.12
N VAL A 31 22.24 -16.85 8.88
CA VAL A 31 21.57 -17.91 8.11
C VAL A 31 22.64 -18.82 7.54
N ASN A 32 23.41 -19.47 8.41
CA ASN A 32 24.10 -20.73 8.11
C ASN A 32 24.80 -21.29 9.36
N THR A 33 24.00 -21.71 10.35
CA THR A 33 24.47 -22.64 11.39
C THR A 33 23.37 -23.63 11.71
N ARG A 34 23.36 -24.74 10.96
CA ARG A 34 22.82 -26.00 11.49
C ARG A 34 23.73 -26.43 12.63
N ARG A 35 23.29 -26.22 13.88
CA ARG A 35 23.64 -27.00 15.07
C ARG A 35 22.87 -26.41 16.27
N ASN A 36 22.19 -27.28 17.02
CA ASN A 36 21.49 -27.04 18.29
C ASN A 36 20.04 -26.53 18.21
N GLY A 37 19.08 -27.43 17.95
CA GLY A 37 17.73 -27.43 18.55
C GLY A 37 16.85 -26.17 18.47
N LEU A 38 17.23 -25.13 17.74
CA LEU A 38 16.49 -23.89 17.59
C LEU A 38 15.35 -24.10 16.60
N ALA A 39 14.15 -23.65 16.99
CA ALA A 39 12.96 -23.72 16.15
C ALA A 39 13.21 -23.03 14.80
N VAL A 40 12.82 -23.69 13.70
CA VAL A 40 12.86 -23.08 12.37
C VAL A 40 12.04 -21.79 12.40
N PRO A 41 12.60 -20.64 11.98
CA PRO A 41 11.87 -19.39 11.98
C PRO A 41 10.64 -19.52 11.09
N ASN A 42 9.48 -19.11 11.61
CA ASN A 42 8.22 -19.19 10.85
C ASN A 42 7.97 -17.96 9.96
N ARG A 43 8.80 -16.92 10.11
CA ARG A 43 8.77 -15.62 9.42
C ARG A 43 10.19 -15.05 9.36
N SER A 44 10.46 -14.19 8.37
CA SER A 44 11.72 -13.44 8.32
C SER A 44 11.87 -12.52 9.53
N LEU A 45 13.10 -12.09 9.82
CA LEU A 45 13.36 -11.14 10.90
C LEU A 45 12.62 -9.80 10.69
N LEU A 46 12.64 -9.30 9.45
CA LEU A 46 11.96 -8.06 9.09
C LEU A 46 10.43 -8.17 9.26
N GLN A 47 9.84 -9.33 8.92
CA GLN A 47 8.42 -9.57 9.16
C GLN A 47 8.09 -9.57 10.65
N LEU A 48 8.92 -10.18 11.49
CA LEU A 48 8.75 -10.17 12.95
C LEU A 48 8.80 -8.74 13.50
N GLN A 49 9.70 -7.89 13.00
CA GLN A 49 9.77 -6.49 13.37
C GLN A 49 8.51 -5.72 12.97
N ARG A 50 8.03 -5.88 11.73
CA ARG A 50 6.78 -5.26 11.27
C ARG A 50 5.57 -5.71 12.07
N ASP A 51 5.47 -7.00 12.35
CA ASP A 51 4.39 -7.57 13.16
C ASP A 51 4.42 -7.01 14.59
N HIS A 52 5.60 -6.85 15.18
CA HIS A 52 5.75 -6.24 16.50
C HIS A 52 5.29 -4.77 16.51
N VAL A 53 5.70 -3.97 15.53
CA VAL A 53 5.22 -2.57 15.41
C VAL A 53 3.71 -2.52 15.23
N ALA A 54 3.16 -3.32 14.32
CA ALA A 54 1.72 -3.38 14.08
C ALA A 54 0.94 -3.84 15.32
N SER A 55 1.51 -4.72 16.16
CA SER A 55 0.85 -5.21 17.39
C SER A 55 0.65 -4.13 18.47
N GLU A 56 1.37 -3.02 18.38
CA GLU A 56 1.22 -1.87 19.29
C GLU A 56 0.28 -0.79 18.73
N MET A 57 -0.20 -0.96 17.50
CA MET A 57 -1.11 -0.01 16.86
C MET A 57 -2.56 -0.39 17.14
N ASP A 58 -3.42 0.63 17.21
CA ASP A 58 -4.86 0.43 17.26
C ASP A 58 -5.42 0.33 15.84
N PHE A 59 -6.12 -0.77 15.54
CA PHE A 59 -6.80 -1.00 14.26
C PHE A 59 -8.32 -1.13 14.43
N SER A 60 -8.86 -0.80 15.60
CA SER A 60 -10.28 -0.88 15.84
C SER A 60 -11.04 0.20 15.07
N TRP A 61 -12.25 -0.14 14.63
CA TRP A 61 -13.13 0.80 13.95
C TRP A 61 -13.73 1.79 14.94
N GLN A 62 -13.42 3.08 14.81
CA GLN A 62 -14.12 4.18 15.50
C GLN A 62 -14.33 5.33 14.52
N PRO A 63 -15.52 5.47 13.91
CA PRO A 63 -15.87 6.72 13.27
C PRO A 63 -16.00 7.73 14.41
N LEU A 64 -15.19 8.80 14.37
CA LEU A 64 -15.10 9.76 15.46
C LEU A 64 -16.47 10.37 15.77
N GLY A 65 -16.94 10.21 17.01
CA GLY A 65 -18.20 10.75 17.52
C GLY A 65 -19.13 9.65 18.04
N ALA A 66 -19.60 9.79 19.29
CA ALA A 66 -20.54 8.90 19.96
C ALA A 66 -21.95 8.82 19.32
N GLY A 67 -22.10 9.26 18.08
CA GLY A 67 -23.39 9.51 17.44
C GLY A 67 -23.47 9.22 15.96
N ARG A 68 -22.43 8.70 15.28
CA ARG A 68 -22.61 8.26 13.87
C ARG A 68 -23.30 6.89 13.85
N PRO A 69 -24.58 6.80 13.47
CA PRO A 69 -25.34 5.56 13.59
C PRO A 69 -25.02 4.57 12.45
N SER A 70 -24.34 5.04 11.40
CA SER A 70 -24.07 4.29 10.18
C SER A 70 -22.60 4.42 9.74
N ASP A 71 -21.96 3.28 9.50
CA ASP A 71 -20.68 3.14 8.81
C ASP A 71 -20.81 3.22 7.29
N ALA A 72 -21.95 3.71 6.76
CA ALA A 72 -22.11 3.97 5.35
C ALA A 72 -21.04 4.95 4.86
N ALA A 73 -20.50 4.67 3.67
CA ALA A 73 -19.54 5.55 3.02
C ALA A 73 -20.15 6.94 2.76
N ARG A 74 -19.28 7.94 2.60
CA ARG A 74 -19.64 9.32 2.28
C ARG A 74 -19.00 9.72 0.93
N GLY A 75 -19.65 10.62 0.19
CA GLY A 75 -19.03 11.21 -0.99
C GLY A 75 -18.01 12.29 -0.60
N ILE A 76 -17.14 12.66 -1.53
CA ILE A 76 -16.28 13.85 -1.42
C ILE A 76 -16.45 14.63 -2.72
N MET A 77 -16.77 15.91 -2.64
CA MET A 77 -16.87 16.77 -3.82
C MET A 77 -15.50 16.92 -4.48
N THR A 78 -15.49 17.05 -5.81
CA THR A 78 -14.30 17.36 -6.61
C THR A 78 -14.39 18.77 -7.16
N ASN A 79 -13.26 19.31 -7.62
CA ASN A 79 -13.21 20.55 -8.40
C ASN A 79 -13.40 20.30 -9.92
N GLY A 80 -13.90 19.13 -10.30
CA GLY A 80 -14.06 18.69 -11.69
C GLY A 80 -12.91 17.85 -12.24
N VAL A 81 -11.72 17.85 -11.62
CA VAL A 81 -10.55 17.09 -12.11
C VAL A 81 -9.88 16.21 -11.05
N THR A 82 -10.20 16.38 -9.77
CA THR A 82 -9.59 15.66 -8.64
C THR A 82 -10.16 14.27 -8.33
N CYS A 83 -10.89 13.64 -9.26
CA CYS A 83 -11.44 12.29 -9.07
C CYS A 83 -10.34 11.24 -8.79
N TYR A 84 -9.13 11.43 -9.34
CA TYR A 84 -7.98 10.56 -9.09
C TYR A 84 -7.52 10.61 -7.62
N GLN A 85 -7.57 11.77 -6.98
CA GLN A 85 -7.25 11.92 -5.56
C GLN A 85 -8.37 11.38 -4.68
N VAL A 86 -9.61 11.82 -4.95
CA VAL A 86 -10.78 11.47 -4.14
C VAL A 86 -11.02 9.96 -4.12
N SER A 87 -10.87 9.28 -5.25
CA SER A 87 -11.03 7.82 -5.32
C SER A 87 -10.00 7.09 -4.44
N VAL A 88 -8.74 7.53 -4.42
CA VAL A 88 -7.70 6.99 -3.52
C VAL A 88 -8.05 7.28 -2.06
N LEU A 89 -8.34 8.54 -1.73
CA LEU A 89 -8.67 8.97 -0.37
C LEU A 89 -9.86 8.19 0.18
N GLN A 90 -10.92 7.99 -0.61
CA GLN A 90 -12.09 7.22 -0.19
C GLN A 90 -11.74 5.77 0.16
N THR A 91 -10.81 5.13 -0.56
CA THR A 91 -10.33 3.79 -0.19
C THR A 91 -9.50 3.79 1.10
N LEU A 92 -8.65 4.80 1.32
CA LEU A 92 -7.84 4.95 2.56
C LEU A 92 -8.72 5.25 3.78
N LEU A 93 -9.73 6.11 3.62
CA LEU A 93 -10.70 6.46 4.67
C LEU A 93 -11.57 5.29 5.10
N HIS A 94 -11.58 4.19 4.35
CA HIS A 94 -12.24 2.93 4.72
C HIS A 94 -11.29 1.92 5.36
N GLN A 95 -10.05 2.32 5.68
CA GLN A 95 -9.06 1.48 6.34
C GLN A 95 -8.86 1.94 7.79
N PRO A 96 -9.39 1.20 8.79
CA PRO A 96 -9.16 1.54 10.19
C PRO A 96 -7.68 1.73 10.56
N PRO A 97 -6.74 0.89 10.09
CA PRO A 97 -5.33 1.09 10.38
C PRO A 97 -4.79 2.46 9.95
N PHE A 98 -5.20 2.94 8.76
CA PHE A 98 -4.83 4.25 8.26
C PHE A 98 -5.42 5.38 9.11
N MET A 99 -6.73 5.33 9.35
CA MET A 99 -7.43 6.37 10.09
C MET A 99 -6.91 6.48 11.52
N ARG A 100 -6.75 5.36 12.21
CA ARG A 100 -6.21 5.36 13.58
C ARG A 100 -4.82 5.95 13.63
N TRP A 101 -3.98 5.58 12.67
CA TRP A 101 -2.63 6.09 12.58
C TRP A 101 -2.57 7.59 12.29
N ILE A 102 -3.34 8.09 11.31
CA ILE A 102 -3.33 9.50 10.96
C ILE A 102 -3.91 10.39 12.07
N LEU A 103 -4.89 9.90 12.83
CA LEU A 103 -5.47 10.63 13.96
C LEU A 103 -4.49 10.85 15.12
N MET A 104 -3.45 10.02 15.25
CA MET A 104 -2.38 10.21 16.24
C MET A 104 -1.48 11.41 15.90
N HIS A 105 -1.45 11.85 14.64
CA HIS A 105 -0.68 13.01 14.22
C HIS A 105 -1.19 14.29 14.89
N ASN A 106 -0.32 15.26 15.14
CA ASN A 106 -0.68 16.55 15.75
C ASN A 106 -1.54 16.36 17.03
N SER A 107 -1.00 15.61 17.99
CA SER A 107 -1.64 15.38 19.29
C SER A 107 -1.24 16.47 20.27
N THR A 108 -1.98 16.64 21.37
CA THR A 108 -1.72 17.67 22.39
C THR A 108 -0.28 17.63 22.92
N ASN A 109 0.26 16.43 23.11
CA ASN A 109 1.62 16.22 23.61
C ASN A 109 2.69 16.23 22.50
N LEU A 110 2.27 16.20 21.23
CA LEU A 110 3.15 16.15 20.07
C LEU A 110 2.58 17.05 18.95
N PRO A 111 2.57 18.38 19.15
CA PRO A 111 2.01 19.31 18.18
C PRO A 111 2.83 19.30 16.90
N CYS A 112 2.14 19.32 15.77
CA CYS A 112 2.79 19.42 14.46
C CYS A 112 3.29 20.84 14.21
N LYS A 113 4.51 20.95 13.71
CA LYS A 113 5.16 22.22 13.34
C LYS A 113 5.34 22.40 11.83
N ILE A 114 4.95 21.39 11.04
CA ILE A 114 5.06 21.41 9.58
C ILE A 114 3.90 22.24 9.02
N ASN A 115 4.19 23.15 8.09
CA ASN A 115 3.19 23.96 7.40
C ASN A 115 3.65 24.25 5.95
N PRO A 116 2.90 23.84 4.91
CA PRO A 116 1.69 23.01 4.95
C PRO A 116 2.00 21.56 5.38
N CYS A 117 1.06 20.88 6.03
CA CYS A 117 1.24 19.48 6.47
C CYS A 117 0.12 18.57 5.97
N ILE A 118 0.47 17.64 5.08
CA ILE A 118 -0.51 16.70 4.51
C ILE A 118 -1.17 15.82 5.58
N ALA A 119 -0.45 15.43 6.63
CA ALA A 119 -1.03 14.62 7.71
C ALA A 119 -2.04 15.40 8.55
N CYS A 120 -1.86 16.72 8.72
CA CYS A 120 -2.84 17.58 9.37
C CYS A 120 -4.13 17.67 8.56
N TYR A 121 -4.05 17.88 7.24
CA TYR A 121 -5.22 17.91 6.36
C TYR A 121 -5.93 16.56 6.30
N LEU A 122 -5.20 15.45 6.22
CA LEU A 122 -5.79 14.11 6.28
C LEU A 122 -6.49 13.83 7.62
N LYS A 123 -5.90 14.26 8.74
CA LYS A 123 -6.53 14.14 10.06
C LYS A 123 -7.86 14.89 10.13
N GLN A 124 -7.92 16.11 9.60
CA GLN A 124 -9.15 16.88 9.50
C GLN A 124 -10.16 16.17 8.58
N LEU A 125 -9.71 15.69 7.41
CA LEU A 125 -10.55 14.96 6.47
C LEU A 125 -11.17 13.70 7.10
N VAL A 126 -10.40 12.92 7.89
CA VAL A 126 -10.93 11.77 8.62
C VAL A 126 -12.07 12.20 9.54
N ALA A 127 -11.87 13.27 10.32
CA ALA A 127 -12.88 13.77 11.24
C ALA A 127 -14.13 14.27 10.50
N GLN A 128 -13.98 15.04 9.41
CA GLN A 128 -15.10 15.53 8.62
C GLN A 128 -15.85 14.40 7.92
N TYR A 129 -15.12 13.49 7.26
CA TYR A 129 -15.71 12.38 6.51
C TYR A 129 -16.49 11.43 7.41
N TRP A 130 -16.00 11.20 8.63
CA TRP A 130 -16.62 10.31 9.62
C TRP A 130 -17.50 11.00 10.66
N ASP A 131 -17.71 12.31 10.56
CA ASP A 131 -18.61 13.08 11.44
C ASP A 131 -20.04 12.46 11.51
N GLY A 132 -20.67 12.59 12.67
CA GLY A 132 -22.02 12.08 12.95
C GLY A 132 -23.15 13.05 12.63
N SER A 133 -22.85 14.34 12.45
CA SER A 133 -23.85 15.40 12.31
C SER A 133 -24.53 15.37 10.94
N ASN A 134 -23.74 15.19 9.86
CA ASN A 134 -24.25 15.15 8.49
C ASN A 134 -23.73 13.94 7.68
N PRO A 135 -24.02 12.69 8.10
CA PRO A 135 -23.44 11.48 7.51
C PRO A 135 -23.84 11.23 6.05
N ALA A 136 -24.96 11.79 5.59
CA ALA A 136 -25.45 11.63 4.23
C ALA A 136 -24.79 12.59 3.24
N ASN A 137 -24.45 13.80 3.68
CA ASN A 137 -23.92 14.87 2.82
C ASN A 137 -22.48 14.57 2.42
N PRO A 138 -22.08 14.81 1.16
CA PRO A 138 -20.68 14.71 0.77
C PRO A 138 -19.83 15.74 1.53
N VAL A 139 -18.56 15.40 1.74
CA VAL A 139 -17.57 16.37 2.22
C VAL A 139 -17.35 17.42 1.13
N ASP A 140 -17.45 18.69 1.49
CA ASP A 140 -17.23 19.81 0.57
C ASP A 140 -15.74 19.92 0.24
N TYR A 141 -15.43 20.16 -1.04
CA TYR A 141 -14.07 20.36 -1.54
C TYR A 141 -13.45 21.63 -0.94
N ASN A 142 -14.22 22.71 -0.79
CA ASN A 142 -13.74 24.03 -0.36
C ASN A 142 -13.61 24.17 1.16
N HIS A 143 -13.93 23.15 1.94
CA HIS A 143 -13.79 23.15 3.41
C HIS A 143 -12.34 22.87 3.85
N ASN A 144 -11.38 23.44 3.12
CA ASN A 144 -9.93 23.33 3.28
C ASN A 144 -9.32 21.92 3.20
N ASP A 145 -9.97 20.80 3.53
CA ASP A 145 -9.24 19.52 3.55
C ASP A 145 -8.94 18.96 2.14
N PRO A 146 -9.93 18.67 1.29
CA PRO A 146 -9.65 18.10 -0.04
C PRO A 146 -8.88 19.09 -0.91
N GLN A 147 -9.23 20.38 -0.83
CA GLN A 147 -8.50 21.45 -1.52
C GLN A 147 -7.07 21.63 -1.00
N SER A 148 -6.78 21.56 0.30
CA SER A 148 -5.39 21.71 0.77
C SER A 148 -4.54 20.50 0.43
N ILE A 149 -5.13 19.30 0.40
CA ILE A 149 -4.47 18.09 -0.11
C ILE A 149 -4.09 18.29 -1.58
N ASP A 150 -5.04 18.75 -2.40
CA ASP A 150 -4.83 19.03 -3.83
C ASP A 150 -3.76 20.12 -4.05
N ASN A 151 -3.86 21.24 -3.33
CA ASN A 151 -2.87 22.31 -3.38
C ASN A 151 -1.47 21.82 -2.98
N THR A 152 -1.36 20.97 -1.95
CA THR A 152 -0.08 20.39 -1.53
C THR A 152 0.49 19.48 -2.63
N ALA A 153 -0.36 18.67 -3.27
CA ALA A 153 0.03 17.84 -4.41
C ALA A 153 0.51 18.69 -5.59
N CYS A 154 -0.24 19.71 -5.98
CA CYS A 154 0.14 20.61 -7.07
C CYS A 154 1.44 21.36 -6.76
N ASN A 155 1.62 21.84 -5.52
CA ASN A 155 2.82 22.56 -5.09
C ASN A 155 4.08 21.68 -5.02
N SER A 156 3.94 20.34 -5.02
CA SER A 156 5.08 19.43 -5.16
C SER A 156 5.73 19.49 -6.56
N GLY A 157 5.03 20.06 -7.54
CA GLY A 157 5.45 20.09 -8.95
C GLY A 157 5.25 18.76 -9.68
N LEU A 158 4.67 17.75 -9.03
CA LEU A 158 4.39 16.44 -9.63
C LEU A 158 2.98 16.33 -10.25
N PHE A 159 2.08 17.24 -9.90
CA PHE A 159 0.68 17.23 -10.34
C PHE A 159 0.30 18.60 -10.91
N GLY A 160 -0.41 18.62 -12.04
CA GLY A 160 -0.89 19.85 -12.65
C GLY A 160 -2.05 20.50 -11.90
N ASN A 161 -2.02 21.84 -11.78
CA ASN A 161 -3.13 22.60 -11.20
C ASN A 161 -4.33 22.60 -12.17
N GLY A 162 -5.46 22.04 -11.73
CA GLY A 162 -6.64 21.93 -12.58
C GLY A 162 -6.51 20.85 -13.67
N GLU A 163 -5.56 19.92 -13.54
CA GLU A 163 -5.35 18.84 -14.50
C GLU A 163 -5.83 17.47 -13.98
N GLN A 164 -6.17 16.57 -14.90
CA GLN A 164 -6.40 15.17 -14.57
C GLN A 164 -5.07 14.43 -14.50
N GLU A 165 -4.91 13.58 -13.49
CA GLU A 165 -3.65 12.87 -13.21
C GLU A 165 -3.88 11.40 -12.84
N ASP A 166 -2.78 10.68 -12.60
CA ASP A 166 -2.80 9.27 -12.27
C ASP A 166 -3.04 9.01 -10.77
N ALA A 167 -4.08 8.24 -10.44
CA ALA A 167 -4.43 7.88 -9.07
C ALA A 167 -3.32 7.08 -8.34
N GLY A 168 -2.56 6.27 -9.08
CA GLY A 168 -1.47 5.46 -8.55
C GLY A 168 -0.26 6.32 -8.21
N LEU A 169 0.07 7.29 -9.06
CA LEU A 169 1.09 8.30 -8.76
C LEU A 169 0.71 9.11 -7.51
N PHE A 170 -0.55 9.55 -7.41
CA PHE A 170 -1.04 10.25 -6.22
C PHE A 170 -0.92 9.40 -4.94
N TYR A 171 -1.29 8.12 -4.99
CA TYR A 171 -1.14 7.22 -3.84
C TYR A 171 0.31 7.07 -3.39
N MET A 172 1.24 6.85 -4.32
CA MET A 172 2.66 6.69 -3.98
C MET A 172 3.25 7.99 -3.43
N TRP A 173 2.96 9.13 -4.07
CA TRP A 173 3.36 10.45 -3.58
C TRP A 173 2.84 10.71 -2.18
N LEU A 174 1.55 10.44 -1.92
CA LEU A 174 0.92 10.65 -0.63
C LEU A 174 1.62 9.87 0.49
N LEU A 175 1.96 8.59 0.24
CA LEU A 175 2.68 7.78 1.22
C LEU A 175 4.13 8.22 1.41
N ASP A 176 4.79 8.70 0.37
CA ASP A 176 6.15 9.23 0.45
C ASP A 176 6.19 10.54 1.26
N GLU A 177 5.27 11.47 0.99
CA GLU A 177 5.12 12.71 1.76
C GLU A 177 4.80 12.41 3.24
N LEU A 178 3.91 11.46 3.48
CA LEU A 178 3.64 10.96 4.84
C LEU A 178 4.87 10.33 5.49
N TYR A 179 5.74 9.66 4.74
CA TYR A 179 6.98 9.09 5.25
C TYR A 179 7.95 10.22 5.67
N HIS A 180 8.10 11.26 4.85
CA HIS A 180 8.95 12.43 5.12
C HIS A 180 8.51 13.25 6.34
N ILE A 181 7.21 13.32 6.64
CA ILE A 181 6.73 13.90 7.91
C ILE A 181 7.41 13.25 9.12
N GLY A 182 7.71 11.95 9.04
CA GLY A 182 8.35 11.21 10.12
C GLY A 182 9.75 11.68 10.49
N ASP A 183 10.44 12.43 9.63
CA ASP A 183 11.75 13.04 9.95
C ASP A 183 11.64 14.17 10.98
N ASN A 184 10.44 14.77 11.09
CA ASN A 184 10.14 15.85 12.02
C ASN A 184 9.42 15.37 13.29
N VAL A 185 9.14 14.06 13.41
CA VAL A 185 8.50 13.45 14.58
C VAL A 185 9.57 12.98 15.58
N PRO A 186 9.47 13.31 16.88
CA PRO A 186 10.40 12.82 17.88
C PRO A 186 10.54 11.29 17.87
N LYS A 187 11.78 10.81 17.78
CA LYS A 187 12.11 9.37 17.73
C LYS A 187 11.63 8.64 19.00
N ALA A 188 11.26 7.36 18.84
CA ALA A 188 10.88 6.50 19.96
C ALA A 188 12.03 6.36 20.97
N GLY A 189 11.73 6.61 22.24
CA GLY A 189 12.73 6.81 23.31
C GLY A 189 12.71 8.23 23.89
N SER A 190 12.13 9.19 23.16
CA SER A 190 11.62 10.44 23.75
C SER A 190 10.41 10.14 24.65
N PRO A 191 10.20 10.88 25.76
CA PRO A 191 9.00 10.72 26.62
C PRO A 191 7.66 10.84 25.88
N TYR A 192 7.67 11.35 24.64
CA TYR A 192 6.49 11.51 23.78
C TYR A 192 6.55 10.73 22.44
N GLY A 193 7.57 9.89 22.22
CA GLY A 193 7.99 9.44 20.87
C GLY A 193 7.06 8.43 20.17
N ILE A 194 6.51 8.81 19.02
CA ILE A 194 5.74 7.95 18.10
C ILE A 194 6.70 7.29 17.10
N ARG A 195 6.55 5.98 16.85
CA ARG A 195 7.30 5.25 15.81
C ARG A 195 6.74 5.50 14.40
N TRP A 196 6.68 6.76 13.96
CA TRP A 196 5.94 7.15 12.75
C TRP A 196 6.35 6.38 11.49
N LYS A 197 7.64 6.46 11.09
CA LYS A 197 8.16 5.72 9.91
C LYS A 197 8.02 4.20 10.05
N PRO A 198 8.42 3.57 11.17
CA PRO A 198 8.19 2.13 11.36
C PRO A 198 6.72 1.71 11.32
N GLN A 199 5.81 2.55 11.84
CA GLN A 199 4.36 2.30 11.76
C GLN A 199 3.88 2.37 10.31
N LEU A 200 4.30 3.39 9.55
CA LEU A 200 3.98 3.49 8.13
C LEU A 200 4.54 2.31 7.32
N ASP A 201 5.76 1.87 7.63
CA ASP A 201 6.35 0.68 7.01
C ASP A 201 5.58 -0.60 7.36
N ALA A 202 5.15 -0.76 8.61
CA ALA A 202 4.31 -1.89 9.01
C ALA A 202 2.93 -1.86 8.33
N LEU A 203 2.38 -0.66 8.11
CA LEU A 203 1.09 -0.48 7.48
C LEU A 203 1.12 -0.73 5.96
N TYR A 204 2.09 -0.16 5.23
CA TYR A 204 2.01 -0.08 3.76
C TYR A 204 3.26 -0.54 3.02
N ARG A 205 4.42 -0.66 3.67
CA ARG A 205 5.65 -1.02 2.96
C ARG A 205 5.71 -2.51 2.66
N LEU A 206 5.75 -2.85 1.39
CA LEU A 206 6.12 -4.18 0.92
C LEU A 206 7.64 -4.27 0.84
N THR A 207 8.22 -5.35 1.37
CA THR A 207 9.64 -5.62 1.17
C THR A 207 9.87 -6.95 0.49
N ILE A 208 10.65 -6.88 -0.59
CA ILE A 208 10.97 -8.00 -1.47
C ILE A 208 12.46 -8.33 -1.37
N GLN A 209 12.76 -9.60 -1.11
CA GLN A 209 14.10 -10.17 -1.28
C GLN A 209 14.24 -10.71 -2.71
N ARG A 210 15.30 -10.30 -3.39
CA ARG A 210 15.68 -10.80 -4.72
C ARG A 210 16.74 -11.89 -4.60
N LEU A 211 16.60 -12.94 -5.38
CA LEU A 211 17.59 -14.00 -5.53
C LEU A 211 17.78 -14.31 -7.02
N ASP A 212 18.99 -14.12 -7.51
CA ASP A 212 19.36 -14.43 -8.89
C ASP A 212 20.10 -15.78 -8.91
N THR A 213 19.54 -16.80 -9.56
CA THR A 213 20.16 -18.13 -9.72
C THR A 213 20.68 -18.28 -11.15
N CYS A 214 22.00 -18.40 -11.30
CA CYS A 214 22.63 -18.67 -12.59
C CYS A 214 22.26 -20.07 -13.10
N ILE A 215 21.70 -20.19 -14.31
CA ILE A 215 21.25 -21.48 -14.84
C ILE A 215 22.43 -22.43 -15.11
N PRO A 216 23.53 -22.00 -15.77
CA PRO A 216 24.63 -22.92 -16.08
C PRO A 216 25.35 -23.52 -14.87
N CYS A 217 25.53 -22.78 -13.77
CA CYS A 217 26.36 -23.24 -12.64
C CYS A 217 25.61 -23.34 -11.29
N GLY A 218 24.34 -22.94 -11.24
CA GLY A 218 23.55 -22.91 -10.01
C GLY A 218 23.98 -21.87 -8.97
N TYR A 219 24.94 -20.99 -9.28
CA TYR A 219 25.38 -19.97 -8.33
C TYR A 219 24.25 -18.98 -8.03
N GLU A 220 23.93 -18.84 -6.75
CA GLU A 220 22.92 -17.92 -6.26
C GLU A 220 23.57 -16.60 -5.81
N THR A 221 22.96 -15.48 -6.19
CA THR A 221 23.39 -14.15 -5.79
C THR A 221 22.18 -13.42 -5.19
N PRO A 222 22.15 -13.20 -3.86
CA PRO A 222 21.12 -12.37 -3.26
C PRO A 222 21.28 -10.93 -3.75
N GLY A 223 20.16 -10.28 -4.08
CA GLY A 223 20.11 -8.85 -4.35
C GLY A 223 19.80 -8.06 -3.08
N PRO A 224 19.85 -6.72 -3.15
CA PRO A 224 19.39 -5.86 -2.06
C PRO A 224 17.88 -6.06 -1.82
N LEU A 225 17.45 -5.76 -0.58
CA LEU A 225 16.04 -5.62 -0.26
C LEU A 225 15.43 -4.45 -1.05
N GLN A 226 14.24 -4.68 -1.60
CA GLN A 226 13.46 -3.65 -2.30
C GLN A 226 12.27 -3.25 -1.45
N HIS A 227 11.96 -1.96 -1.38
CA HIS A 227 10.96 -1.38 -0.49
C HIS A 227 9.93 -0.59 -1.29
N ASP A 228 8.75 -1.18 -1.50
CA ASP A 228 7.75 -0.63 -2.43
C ASP A 228 6.45 -0.30 -1.69
N TRP A 229 5.72 0.70 -2.20
CA TRP A 229 4.39 1.09 -1.70
C TRP A 229 3.25 0.29 -2.33
N SER A 230 3.51 -0.32 -3.50
CA SER A 230 2.57 -1.15 -4.25
C SER A 230 3.30 -2.31 -4.94
N VAL A 231 2.53 -3.34 -5.31
CA VAL A 231 2.95 -4.28 -6.34
C VAL A 231 2.41 -3.76 -7.67
N ASP A 232 3.31 -3.41 -8.57
CA ASP A 232 2.98 -2.93 -9.90
C ASP A 232 2.90 -4.11 -10.88
N LEU A 233 1.68 -4.42 -11.32
CA LEU A 233 1.36 -5.63 -12.06
C LEU A 233 1.30 -5.36 -13.55
N GLY A 234 2.25 -5.93 -14.28
CA GLY A 234 2.17 -6.06 -15.74
C GLY A 234 0.98 -6.92 -16.14
N VAL A 235 0.18 -6.43 -17.10
CA VAL A 235 -0.99 -7.16 -17.61
C VAL A 235 -0.67 -7.74 -18.98
N LEU A 236 -0.55 -9.07 -19.04
CA LEU A 236 -0.35 -9.82 -20.27
C LEU A 236 -1.65 -10.46 -20.72
N ALA A 237 -1.80 -10.67 -22.03
CA ALA A 237 -2.98 -11.32 -22.61
C ALA A 237 -3.21 -12.76 -22.10
N THR A 238 -2.15 -13.42 -21.63
CA THR A 238 -2.20 -14.77 -21.05
C THR A 238 -2.69 -14.80 -19.61
N HIS A 239 -2.69 -13.66 -18.91
CA HIS A 239 -3.16 -13.58 -17.54
C HIS A 239 -4.70 -13.62 -17.51
N THR A 240 -5.26 -14.49 -16.68
CA THR A 240 -6.71 -14.63 -16.43
C THR A 240 -7.13 -14.13 -15.04
N ASP A 241 -6.16 -13.98 -14.14
CA ASP A 241 -6.36 -13.48 -12.78
C ASP A 241 -5.11 -12.76 -12.27
N ILE A 242 -5.28 -12.08 -11.13
CA ILE A 242 -4.20 -11.34 -10.47
C ILE A 242 -3.10 -12.24 -9.91
N GLN A 243 -3.38 -13.50 -9.55
CA GLN A 243 -2.37 -14.42 -9.01
C GLN A 243 -1.32 -14.76 -10.07
N GLN A 244 -1.76 -14.93 -11.32
CA GLN A 244 -0.87 -15.11 -12.47
C GLN A 244 -0.01 -13.86 -12.70
N ALA A 245 -0.60 -12.66 -12.65
CA ALA A 245 0.14 -11.41 -12.79
C ALA A 245 1.18 -11.20 -11.68
N ILE A 246 0.83 -11.49 -10.42
CA ILE A 246 1.78 -11.45 -9.29
C ILE A 246 2.87 -12.51 -9.45
N THR A 247 2.52 -13.70 -9.96
CA THR A 247 3.51 -14.75 -10.23
C THR A 247 4.52 -14.31 -11.27
N HIS A 248 4.03 -13.71 -12.35
CA HIS A 248 4.84 -13.20 -13.43
C HIS A 248 5.75 -12.08 -12.93
N ASP A 249 5.22 -11.11 -12.17
CA ASP A 249 6.06 -10.07 -11.57
C ASP A 249 7.16 -10.70 -10.69
N LEU A 250 6.81 -11.59 -9.78
CA LEU A 250 7.78 -12.14 -8.84
C LEU A 250 8.82 -13.11 -9.44
N ASN A 251 8.74 -13.46 -10.73
CA ASN A 251 9.69 -14.38 -11.36
C ASN A 251 10.03 -13.92 -12.79
N GLU A 252 11.31 -13.70 -13.05
CA GLU A 252 11.80 -13.19 -14.33
C GLU A 252 12.99 -14.03 -14.80
N GLN A 253 13.14 -14.21 -16.11
CA GLN A 253 14.36 -14.75 -16.70
C GLN A 253 15.15 -13.61 -17.34
N ILE A 254 16.40 -13.45 -16.91
CA ILE A 254 17.28 -12.38 -17.36
C ILE A 254 18.60 -12.95 -17.87
N GLN A 255 19.39 -12.10 -18.52
CA GLN A 255 20.79 -12.37 -18.84
C GLN A 255 21.68 -11.41 -18.05
N LYS A 256 22.64 -11.94 -17.29
CA LYS A 256 23.63 -11.13 -16.57
C LYS A 256 24.97 -11.84 -16.47
N ARG A 257 26.04 -11.09 -16.22
CA ARG A 257 27.37 -11.68 -16.00
C ARG A 257 27.36 -12.45 -14.67
N CYS A 258 27.76 -13.73 -14.73
CA CYS A 258 27.92 -14.57 -13.56
C CYS A 258 29.38 -14.54 -13.08
N GLN A 259 29.59 -14.38 -11.78
CA GLN A 259 30.92 -14.37 -11.18
C GLN A 259 31.66 -15.71 -11.31
N ARG A 260 30.94 -16.83 -11.50
CA ARG A 260 31.52 -18.18 -11.62
C ARG A 260 31.66 -18.70 -13.06
N CYS A 261 30.78 -18.32 -13.99
CA CYS A 261 30.77 -18.88 -15.35
C CYS A 261 31.79 -18.25 -16.33
N GLY A 262 32.68 -17.36 -15.85
CA GLY A 262 33.59 -16.61 -16.71
C GLY A 262 32.94 -15.36 -17.32
N GLN A 263 33.72 -14.29 -17.44
CA GLN A 263 33.22 -12.92 -17.67
C GLN A 263 32.83 -12.60 -19.12
N ASN A 264 33.09 -13.50 -20.07
CA ASN A 264 33.06 -13.17 -21.49
C ASN A 264 31.64 -13.08 -22.07
N ASN A 265 30.67 -13.83 -21.52
CA ASN A 265 29.28 -13.79 -21.98
C ASN A 265 28.27 -13.72 -20.81
N PRO A 266 27.17 -12.95 -20.92
CA PRO A 266 26.06 -13.03 -19.99
C PRO A 266 25.49 -14.45 -19.90
N ALA A 267 25.26 -14.93 -18.69
CA ALA A 267 24.63 -16.23 -18.44
C ALA A 267 23.11 -16.04 -18.27
N GLN A 268 22.33 -17.01 -18.75
CA GLN A 268 20.92 -17.07 -18.42
C GLN A 268 20.75 -17.26 -16.90
N THR A 269 19.88 -16.47 -16.31
CA THR A 269 19.69 -16.36 -14.86
C THR A 269 18.20 -16.31 -14.56
N ILE A 270 17.75 -17.10 -13.58
CA ILE A 270 16.39 -17.02 -13.04
C ILE A 270 16.42 -16.04 -11.87
N ARG A 271 15.69 -14.93 -11.99
CA ARG A 271 15.46 -13.99 -10.90
C ARG A 271 14.17 -14.36 -10.18
N ARG A 272 14.28 -14.69 -8.90
CA ARG A 272 13.15 -14.91 -8.01
C ARG A 272 13.05 -13.75 -7.04
N ARG A 273 11.86 -13.18 -6.95
CA ARG A 273 11.49 -12.20 -5.93
C ARG A 273 10.56 -12.88 -4.92
N ARG A 274 10.80 -12.67 -3.63
CA ARG A 274 9.99 -13.22 -2.54
C ARG A 274 9.71 -12.14 -1.51
N ILE A 275 8.52 -12.20 -0.91
CA ILE A 275 8.10 -11.28 0.13
C ILE A 275 8.90 -11.57 1.39
N ALA A 276 9.88 -10.71 1.67
CA ALA A 276 10.64 -10.72 2.91
C ALA A 276 9.76 -10.22 4.05
N ALA A 277 9.02 -9.13 3.83
CA ALA A 277 8.04 -8.64 4.79
C ALA A 277 6.83 -8.01 4.10
N ALA A 278 5.64 -8.46 4.48
CA ALA A 278 4.37 -8.07 3.92
C ALA A 278 3.74 -6.93 4.75
N PRO A 279 3.09 -5.94 4.13
CA PRO A 279 2.43 -4.84 4.85
C PRO A 279 1.07 -5.26 5.42
N LYS A 280 0.53 -4.48 6.35
CA LYS A 280 -0.86 -4.66 6.82
C LYS A 280 -1.87 -4.39 5.70
N ILE A 281 -1.62 -3.38 4.88
CA ILE A 281 -2.40 -3.02 3.69
C ILE A 281 -1.49 -3.18 2.47
N LEU A 282 -1.90 -4.05 1.55
CA LEU A 282 -1.23 -4.27 0.27
C LEU A 282 -1.99 -3.52 -0.82
N CYS A 283 -1.29 -2.68 -1.58
CA CYS A 283 -1.80 -2.10 -2.81
C CYS A 283 -1.28 -2.91 -4.01
N CYS A 284 -2.19 -3.41 -4.86
CA CYS A 284 -1.85 -3.95 -6.17
C CYS A 284 -2.31 -2.98 -7.25
N ARG A 285 -1.39 -2.43 -8.03
CA ARG A 285 -1.67 -1.47 -9.11
C ARG A 285 -1.48 -2.14 -10.46
N PHE A 286 -2.41 -1.96 -11.39
CA PHE A 286 -2.28 -2.50 -12.75
C PHE A 286 -1.55 -1.51 -13.65
N MET A 287 -0.42 -1.93 -14.22
CA MET A 287 0.36 -1.13 -15.15
C MET A 287 -0.30 -1.15 -16.54
N ILE A 288 -1.28 -0.27 -16.73
CA ILE A 288 -2.12 -0.22 -17.94
C ILE A 288 -1.69 0.85 -18.94
N VAL A 289 -0.75 1.72 -18.58
CA VAL A 289 -0.21 2.75 -19.48
C VAL A 289 1.07 2.23 -20.10
N LEU A 290 1.06 2.03 -21.41
CA LEU A 290 2.23 1.65 -22.20
C LEU A 290 2.61 2.76 -23.19
N PRO A 291 3.87 2.76 -23.69
CA PRO A 291 4.29 3.57 -24.83
C PRO A 291 3.33 3.49 -26.04
N THR A 292 2.68 2.35 -26.23
CA THR A 292 1.76 2.06 -27.34
C THR A 292 0.31 2.47 -27.07
N GLY A 293 -0.01 2.92 -25.85
CA GLY A 293 -1.36 3.32 -25.46
C GLY A 293 -1.84 2.65 -24.17
N LYS A 294 -3.14 2.79 -23.90
CA LYS A 294 -3.78 2.21 -22.72
C LYS A 294 -4.15 0.74 -22.98
N ILE A 295 -3.75 -0.16 -22.08
CA ILE A 295 -4.24 -1.54 -22.05
C ILE A 295 -5.59 -1.60 -21.36
N PHE A 296 -6.52 -2.31 -21.99
CA PHE A 296 -7.76 -2.73 -21.39
C PHE A 296 -7.64 -4.18 -20.91
N HIS A 297 -8.01 -4.47 -19.67
CA HIS A 297 -7.99 -5.82 -19.11
C HIS A 297 -9.27 -6.16 -18.34
N THR A 298 -9.45 -7.46 -18.14
CA THR A 298 -10.58 -8.08 -17.42
C THR A 298 -10.08 -9.08 -16.36
N LEU A 299 -8.85 -8.89 -15.88
CA LEU A 299 -8.25 -9.77 -14.87
C LEU A 299 -9.16 -9.91 -13.66
N ARG A 300 -9.44 -11.16 -13.29
CA ARG A 300 -10.19 -11.49 -12.09
C ARG A 300 -9.31 -11.26 -10.86
N TYR A 301 -9.90 -10.73 -9.81
CA TYR A 301 -9.25 -10.61 -8.51
C TYR A 301 -10.16 -11.21 -7.43
N PRO A 302 -9.62 -12.03 -6.51
CA PRO A 302 -10.43 -12.71 -5.51
C PRO A 302 -10.77 -11.78 -4.34
N GLU A 303 -11.83 -12.10 -3.60
CA GLU A 303 -12.06 -11.44 -2.32
C GLU A 303 -10.93 -11.74 -1.33
N ILE A 304 -10.46 -12.99 -1.29
CA ILE A 304 -9.34 -13.43 -0.46
C ILE A 304 -8.14 -13.75 -1.35
N LEU A 305 -7.09 -12.95 -1.23
CA LEU A 305 -5.82 -13.14 -1.93
C LEU A 305 -4.83 -13.90 -1.03
N ASN A 306 -4.45 -15.12 -1.43
CA ASN A 306 -3.42 -15.90 -0.73
C ASN A 306 -2.05 -15.67 -1.39
N LEU A 307 -1.09 -15.20 -0.62
CA LEU A 307 0.30 -14.97 -1.03
C LEU A 307 1.28 -15.85 -0.25
N GLN A 308 0.81 -16.93 0.39
CA GLN A 308 1.65 -17.76 1.26
C GLN A 308 2.91 -18.25 0.54
N ASN A 309 2.74 -18.78 -0.67
CA ASN A 309 3.80 -19.33 -1.51
C ASN A 309 4.71 -18.27 -2.15
N ARG A 310 4.48 -16.98 -1.86
CA ARG A 310 5.26 -15.85 -2.37
C ARG A 310 6.20 -15.27 -1.33
N GLN A 311 6.13 -15.77 -0.10
CA GLN A 311 7.00 -15.37 0.99
C GLN A 311 8.37 -16.02 0.88
N GLU A 312 9.37 -15.37 1.48
CA GLU A 312 10.68 -15.96 1.73
C GLU A 312 10.56 -17.15 2.70
N ILE A 313 9.80 -16.97 3.79
CA ILE A 313 9.43 -18.03 4.72
C ILE A 313 7.92 -18.23 4.66
N ASN A 314 7.49 -19.36 4.10
CA ASN A 314 6.09 -19.63 3.74
C ASN A 314 5.35 -20.57 4.72
N THR A 315 5.89 -20.75 5.94
CA THR A 315 5.32 -21.67 6.94
C THR A 315 3.97 -21.21 7.50
N LEU A 316 3.68 -19.91 7.46
CA LEU A 316 2.41 -19.32 7.92
C LEU A 316 1.58 -18.77 6.75
N PRO A 317 0.24 -18.90 6.79
CA PRO A 317 -0.64 -18.33 5.77
C PRO A 317 -0.43 -16.83 5.60
N LEU A 318 -0.41 -16.34 4.35
CA LEU A 318 -0.44 -14.91 4.04
C LEU A 318 -1.72 -14.62 3.27
N ASN A 319 -2.82 -14.41 3.98
CA ASN A 319 -4.10 -14.11 3.39
C ASN A 319 -4.39 -12.62 3.51
N TYR A 320 -4.92 -12.05 2.44
CA TYR A 320 -5.42 -10.70 2.38
C TYR A 320 -6.88 -10.72 1.97
N ARG A 321 -7.65 -9.75 2.47
CA ARG A 321 -9.05 -9.55 2.12
C ARG A 321 -9.20 -8.23 1.38
N LEU A 322 -9.91 -8.22 0.26
CA LEU A 322 -10.16 -7.00 -0.50
C LEU A 322 -11.02 -6.04 0.31
N THR A 323 -10.60 -4.77 0.37
CA THR A 323 -11.25 -3.72 1.17
C THR A 323 -11.59 -2.49 0.34
N GLY A 324 -10.87 -2.24 -0.75
CA GLY A 324 -11.15 -1.14 -1.67
C GLY A 324 -10.66 -1.41 -3.08
N VAL A 325 -11.31 -0.79 -4.05
CA VAL A 325 -10.96 -0.83 -5.47
C VAL A 325 -11.02 0.59 -6.01
N VAL A 326 -9.94 1.07 -6.61
CA VAL A 326 -9.96 2.26 -7.47
C VAL A 326 -10.12 1.77 -8.90
N SER A 327 -11.13 2.27 -9.61
CA SER A 327 -11.42 1.88 -11.00
C SER A 327 -11.40 3.08 -11.93
N HIS A 328 -10.93 2.88 -13.15
CA HIS A 328 -10.77 3.93 -14.15
C HIS A 328 -11.60 3.65 -15.41
N ARG A 329 -12.31 4.67 -15.91
CA ARG A 329 -12.96 4.67 -17.23
C ARG A 329 -12.31 5.72 -18.10
N GLY A 330 -12.10 5.41 -19.38
CA GLY A 330 -11.54 6.35 -20.35
C GLY A 330 -10.76 5.63 -21.44
N GLY A 331 -10.87 6.12 -22.67
CA GLY A 331 -10.18 5.55 -23.83
C GLY A 331 -8.71 5.95 -23.93
N GLY A 332 -8.39 7.17 -23.49
CA GLY A 332 -7.08 7.79 -23.68
C GLY A 332 -6.21 7.81 -22.42
N LEU A 333 -5.00 8.33 -22.60
CA LEU A 333 -4.00 8.55 -21.54
C LEU A 333 -4.12 9.91 -20.85
N LYS A 334 -4.88 10.85 -21.45
CA LYS A 334 -4.98 12.26 -21.02
C LYS A 334 -6.32 12.60 -20.39
N GLY A 335 -7.15 11.60 -20.15
CA GLY A 335 -8.52 11.84 -19.71
C GLY A 335 -9.23 10.57 -19.31
N GLY A 336 -10.17 10.73 -18.40
CA GLY A 336 -11.02 9.66 -17.92
C GLY A 336 -11.72 10.05 -16.64
N HIS A 337 -12.15 9.05 -15.90
CA HIS A 337 -12.80 9.23 -14.62
C HIS A 337 -12.46 8.08 -13.67
N PHE A 338 -12.06 8.43 -12.46
CA PHE A 338 -11.79 7.46 -11.41
C PHE A 338 -12.96 7.38 -10.43
N ILE A 339 -13.26 6.17 -9.98
CA ILE A 339 -14.26 5.91 -8.94
C ILE A 339 -13.66 4.98 -7.89
N ALA A 340 -14.20 5.03 -6.68
CA ALA A 340 -13.87 4.08 -5.62
C ALA A 340 -14.99 3.06 -5.45
N SER A 341 -14.65 1.85 -5.04
CA SER A 341 -15.56 0.92 -4.41
C SER A 341 -14.95 0.45 -3.10
N VAL A 342 -15.73 0.43 -2.02
CA VAL A 342 -15.22 0.20 -0.67
C VAL A 342 -16.08 -0.79 0.11
N ARG A 343 -15.44 -1.48 1.05
CA ARG A 343 -16.08 -2.38 2.00
C ARG A 343 -16.25 -1.71 3.36
N GLY A 344 -17.49 -1.57 3.82
CA GLY A 344 -17.85 -1.12 5.16
C GLY A 344 -17.35 -2.13 6.21
N ARG A 345 -16.62 -1.65 7.22
CA ARG A 345 -15.90 -2.53 8.17
C ARG A 345 -16.81 -3.23 9.18
N ARG A 346 -17.92 -2.60 9.60
CA ARG A 346 -18.84 -3.18 10.59
C ARG A 346 -19.96 -3.96 9.91
N THR A 347 -20.52 -3.40 8.85
CA THR A 347 -21.65 -4.01 8.12
C THR A 347 -21.23 -5.04 7.09
N GLY A 348 -19.99 -4.99 6.61
CA GLY A 348 -19.54 -5.78 5.45
C GLY A 348 -20.17 -5.34 4.13
N GLN A 349 -20.98 -4.27 4.12
CA GLN A 349 -21.64 -3.76 2.93
C GLN A 349 -20.64 -3.16 1.95
N PHE A 350 -20.94 -3.27 0.66
CA PHE A 350 -20.10 -2.70 -0.40
C PHE A 350 -20.77 -1.45 -0.96
N THR A 351 -19.98 -0.41 -1.16
CA THR A 351 -20.46 0.86 -1.72
C THR A 351 -19.56 1.28 -2.87
N CYS A 352 -20.16 1.57 -4.03
CA CYS A 352 -19.50 2.30 -5.10
C CYS A 352 -19.67 3.80 -4.86
N ILE A 353 -18.59 4.56 -5.01
CA ILE A 353 -18.56 5.99 -4.78
C ILE A 353 -18.01 6.66 -6.03
N ASN A 354 -18.81 7.57 -6.57
CA ASN A 354 -18.47 8.41 -7.70
C ASN A 354 -18.43 9.85 -7.19
N ASP A 355 -17.24 10.31 -6.81
CA ASP A 355 -17.01 11.61 -6.19
C ASP A 355 -17.94 11.86 -4.99
N ASN A 356 -18.92 12.75 -5.16
CA ASN A 356 -19.90 13.13 -4.14
C ASN A 356 -21.10 12.18 -4.06
N ASN A 357 -21.32 11.34 -5.06
CA ASN A 357 -22.43 10.40 -5.14
C ASN A 357 -22.00 8.99 -4.75
N LYS A 358 -22.95 8.20 -4.24
CA LYS A 358 -22.68 6.82 -3.80
C LYS A 358 -23.87 5.91 -4.03
N ALA A 359 -23.61 4.62 -4.20
CA ALA A 359 -24.62 3.59 -4.30
C ALA A 359 -24.12 2.28 -3.69
N SER A 360 -24.98 1.61 -2.91
CA SER A 360 -24.69 0.24 -2.45
C SER A 360 -24.58 -0.71 -3.64
N ILE A 361 -23.65 -1.64 -3.55
CA ILE A 361 -23.40 -2.68 -4.54
C ILE A 361 -23.30 -4.05 -3.85
N THR A 362 -23.43 -5.12 -4.62
CA THR A 362 -23.28 -6.50 -4.13
C THR A 362 -21.81 -6.94 -4.17
N LEU A 363 -21.49 -8.04 -3.48
CA LEU A 363 -20.15 -8.65 -3.55
C LEU A 363 -19.74 -9.01 -5.00
N PRO A 364 -20.58 -9.64 -5.84
CA PRO A 364 -20.25 -9.89 -7.24
C PRO A 364 -19.92 -8.62 -8.03
N GLN A 365 -20.64 -7.51 -7.78
CA GLN A 365 -20.34 -6.22 -8.41
C GLN A 365 -19.02 -5.63 -7.89
N PHE A 366 -18.72 -5.78 -6.60
CA PHE A 366 -17.46 -5.35 -6.00
C PHE A 366 -16.24 -6.12 -6.52
N LEU A 367 -16.42 -7.39 -6.90
CA LEU A 367 -15.37 -8.25 -7.47
C LEU A 367 -15.32 -8.22 -9.00
N ALA A 368 -16.20 -7.46 -9.65
CA ALA A 368 -16.30 -7.43 -11.12
C ALA A 368 -15.11 -6.68 -11.73
N ASN A 369 -14.66 -7.15 -12.90
CA ASN A 369 -13.72 -6.42 -13.76
C ASN A 369 -14.05 -6.69 -15.24
N PRO A 370 -14.57 -5.70 -16.00
CA PRO A 370 -14.82 -4.33 -15.59
C PRO A 370 -15.92 -4.20 -14.54
N VAL A 371 -15.76 -3.25 -13.63
CA VAL A 371 -16.79 -2.78 -12.69
C VAL A 371 -17.89 -2.10 -13.50
N GLN A 372 -19.13 -2.45 -13.19
CA GLN A 372 -20.33 -1.81 -13.74
C GLN A 372 -21.11 -1.17 -12.59
N PRO A 373 -20.85 0.12 -12.29
CA PRO A 373 -21.57 0.83 -11.25
C PRO A 373 -23.07 0.88 -11.55
N PRO A 374 -23.92 1.06 -10.53
CA PRO A 374 -25.35 1.27 -10.74
C PRO A 374 -25.60 2.41 -11.74
N GLY A 375 -26.53 2.21 -12.68
CA GLY A 375 -26.75 3.16 -13.78
C GLY A 375 -27.09 4.58 -13.31
N ARG A 376 -27.76 4.74 -12.17
CA ARG A 376 -28.01 6.04 -11.54
C ARG A 376 -26.75 6.80 -11.11
N LEU A 377 -25.63 6.10 -10.93
CA LEU A 377 -24.38 6.66 -10.43
C LEU A 377 -23.44 7.11 -11.56
N CYS A 378 -23.40 6.36 -12.66
CA CYS A 378 -22.43 6.59 -13.75
C CYS A 378 -23.02 6.48 -15.17
N GLY A 379 -24.32 6.23 -15.30
CA GLY A 379 -25.00 5.89 -16.56
C GLY A 379 -25.09 4.36 -16.78
N PRO A 380 -26.11 3.86 -17.50
CA PRO A 380 -26.46 2.44 -17.57
C PRO A 380 -25.40 1.55 -18.25
N ASN A 381 -24.51 2.12 -19.06
CA ASN A 381 -23.49 1.39 -19.83
C ASN A 381 -22.06 1.67 -19.36
N ALA A 382 -21.89 2.32 -18.19
CA ALA A 382 -20.58 2.69 -17.71
C ALA A 382 -19.78 1.46 -17.28
N LYS A 383 -18.59 1.32 -17.85
CA LYS A 383 -17.62 0.26 -17.53
C LYS A 383 -16.33 0.92 -17.05
N PHE A 384 -15.87 0.51 -15.88
CA PHE A 384 -14.61 0.95 -15.29
C PHE A 384 -13.70 -0.26 -15.09
N GLN A 385 -12.42 -0.12 -15.37
CA GLN A 385 -11.45 -1.19 -15.16
C GLN A 385 -10.81 -1.00 -13.80
N ALA A 386 -10.66 -2.10 -13.05
CA ALA A 386 -9.93 -2.05 -11.80
C ALA A 386 -8.50 -1.57 -12.09
N TYR A 387 -8.08 -0.51 -11.41
CA TYR A 387 -6.77 0.10 -11.57
C TYR A 387 -5.88 -0.12 -10.36
N MET A 388 -6.44 0.02 -9.15
CA MET A 388 -5.76 -0.31 -7.90
C MET A 388 -6.66 -1.14 -7.00
N LEU A 389 -6.07 -2.11 -6.30
CA LEU A 389 -6.74 -3.00 -5.36
C LEU A 389 -6.10 -2.85 -3.98
N MET A 390 -6.91 -2.54 -2.98
CA MET A 390 -6.50 -2.36 -1.59
C MET A 390 -6.90 -3.58 -0.77
N TYR A 391 -5.90 -4.32 -0.30
CA TYR A 391 -6.03 -5.58 0.40
C TYR A 391 -5.57 -5.44 1.85
N GLU A 392 -6.39 -5.83 2.84
CA GLU A 392 -5.98 -5.87 4.25
C GLU A 392 -5.59 -7.28 4.67
N ARG A 393 -4.43 -7.42 5.33
CA ARG A 393 -3.90 -8.70 5.80
C ARG A 393 -4.74 -9.27 6.95
N ASP A 394 -5.08 -10.56 6.86
CA ASP A 394 -5.75 -11.31 7.91
C ASP A 394 -4.72 -11.92 8.86
N ASP A 395 -4.50 -11.27 9.99
CA ASP A 395 -3.49 -11.68 10.97
C ASP A 395 -3.97 -12.75 11.97
N ARG A 396 -5.26 -13.11 11.96
CA ARG A 396 -5.84 -14.05 12.95
C ARG A 396 -5.15 -15.41 12.96
N LEU A 397 -4.64 -15.86 11.82
CA LEU A 397 -3.92 -17.12 11.66
C LEU A 397 -2.39 -16.98 11.83
N ARG A 398 -1.87 -15.75 11.99
CA ARG A 398 -0.45 -15.44 12.23
C ARG A 398 -0.13 -15.21 13.70
N GLN A 399 -1.15 -15.07 14.53
CA GLN A 399 -1.03 -14.97 15.98
C GLN A 399 -0.72 -16.35 16.57
N MET A 400 0.56 -16.67 16.77
CA MET A 400 0.89 -17.59 17.85
C MET A 400 0.64 -16.86 19.17
N PRO A 401 0.09 -17.53 20.20
CA PRO A 401 -0.03 -16.91 21.51
C PRO A 401 1.37 -16.48 21.95
N ALA A 402 1.54 -15.22 22.32
CA ALA A 402 2.60 -14.88 23.24
C ALA A 402 2.40 -15.82 24.43
N ARG A 403 3.28 -16.81 24.61
CA ARG A 403 3.23 -17.66 25.80
C ARG A 403 3.17 -16.71 27.00
N PRO A 404 2.15 -16.78 27.87
CA PRO A 404 2.14 -16.03 29.11
C PRO A 404 3.15 -16.69 30.05
N GLY A 405 4.42 -16.41 29.82
CA GLY A 405 5.54 -16.87 30.62
C GLY A 405 6.11 -15.69 31.39
N LYS A 406 5.68 -15.55 32.64
CA LYS A 406 6.24 -14.73 33.74
C LYS A 406 7.60 -14.10 33.42
N ASP A 407 7.64 -12.76 33.32
CA ASP A 407 8.78 -11.83 33.49
C ASP A 407 10.16 -12.10 32.82
N GLY A 408 10.37 -13.21 32.11
CA GLY A 408 11.66 -13.59 31.51
C GLY A 408 11.84 -13.09 30.07
N GLY A 409 10.76 -12.98 29.30
CA GLY A 409 10.82 -12.66 27.86
C GLY A 409 11.25 -11.22 27.55
N LYS A 410 10.77 -10.24 28.33
CA LYS A 410 11.15 -8.82 28.17
C LYS A 410 12.63 -8.57 28.51
N LYS A 411 13.21 -9.35 29.43
CA LYS A 411 14.65 -9.27 29.77
C LYS A 411 15.53 -9.88 28.69
N ARG A 412 15.06 -10.93 28.00
CA ARG A 412 15.82 -11.59 26.92
C ARG A 412 15.88 -10.74 25.64
N LEU A 413 14.75 -10.18 25.19
CA LEU A 413 14.73 -9.29 24.02
C LEU A 413 15.57 -8.02 24.25
N ARG A 414 15.55 -7.45 25.46
CA ARG A 414 16.40 -6.32 25.85
C ARG A 414 17.89 -6.66 25.94
N ARG A 415 18.25 -7.91 26.29
CA ARG A 415 19.65 -8.39 26.28
C ARG A 415 20.16 -8.61 24.87
N GLU A 416 19.35 -9.20 24.00
CA GLU A 416 19.68 -9.42 22.59
C GLU A 416 19.79 -8.08 21.82
N MET A 417 18.94 -7.09 22.13
CA MET A 417 19.07 -5.73 21.57
C MET A 417 20.25 -4.92 22.09
N ARG A 418 20.70 -5.12 23.34
CA ARG A 418 21.89 -4.44 23.90
C ARG A 418 23.20 -5.04 23.39
N ALA A 419 23.21 -6.32 23.03
CA ALA A 419 24.36 -6.96 22.40
C ALA A 419 24.58 -6.52 20.94
N LEU A 420 23.58 -5.88 20.33
CA LEU A 420 23.63 -5.32 18.98
C LEU A 420 24.01 -3.83 18.93
N GLN A 421 24.17 -3.19 20.09
CA GLN A 421 24.56 -1.78 20.23
C GLN A 421 25.97 -1.60 20.81
N GLY A 422 26.75 -2.69 20.86
CA GLY A 422 28.17 -2.70 21.24
C GLY A 422 29.04 -2.81 20.01
#